data_AF-A0A1U7I559-F1
#
_entry.id   AF-A0A1U7I559-F1
#
_cell.length_a   1.000
_cell.length_b   1.000
_cell.length_c   1.000
_cell.angle_alpha   90.00
_cell.angle_beta   90.00
_cell.angle_gamma   90.00
#
_symmetry.space_group_name_H-M   'P 1'
#
loop_
_entity.id
_entity.type
_entity.pdbx_description
1 polymer ?
#
loop_
_entity_poly.entity_id
_entity_poly.type
_entity_poly.pdbx_seq_one_letter_code
_entity_poly.pdbx_strand_id
1 'polypeptide(L)'
;MTTQLTDIGWSGSFGSGTWTNRADIVDSDDEIIIPSGITVNTLAGNDRITGIGETPLEIPALPPFPGTNFATRGISNSGTINTDDGADALTGTGGIGIYNEGSINLGDGNDTLTGTSTTVGISVGIYNFGILNTGSGNDIIRATSIINRGTK
;
A
#
# COMPACT_ATOMS: atom_id res chain seq x y z
N MET A 1 -6.41 -13.45 -2.12
CA MET A 1 -7.40 -12.86 -3.05
C MET A 1 -6.91 -11.43 -3.30
N THR A 2 -7.67 -10.50 -3.90
CA THR A 2 -7.14 -9.13 -4.17
C THR A 2 -8.26 -8.09 -4.11
N THR A 3 -7.92 -6.87 -3.70
CA THR A 3 -8.79 -5.70 -3.86
C THR A 3 -8.23 -4.80 -4.94
N GLN A 4 -9.08 -4.39 -5.88
CA GLN A 4 -8.71 -3.45 -6.92
C GLN A 4 -9.38 -2.09 -6.68
N LEU A 5 -8.58 -1.03 -6.71
CA LEU A 5 -9.08 0.34 -6.77
C LEU A 5 -9.27 0.74 -8.23
N THR A 6 -10.26 1.59 -8.48
CA THR A 6 -10.71 2.03 -9.80
C THR A 6 -10.96 3.53 -9.82
N ASP A 7 -11.20 4.08 -11.01
CA ASP A 7 -11.46 5.52 -11.19
C ASP A 7 -12.69 6.04 -10.45
N ILE A 8 -13.64 5.15 -10.09
CA ILE A 8 -14.91 5.53 -9.47
C ILE A 8 -15.10 4.95 -8.07
N GLY A 9 -14.22 4.07 -7.62
CA GLY A 9 -14.39 3.35 -6.35
C GLY A 9 -13.47 2.14 -6.20
N TRP A 10 -13.93 1.12 -5.49
CA TRP A 10 -13.18 -0.12 -5.27
C TRP A 10 -14.07 -1.35 -5.39
N SER A 11 -13.43 -2.49 -5.66
CA SER A 11 -14.07 -3.80 -5.59
C SER A 11 -13.04 -4.87 -5.22
N GLY A 12 -13.42 -5.81 -4.37
CA GLY A 12 -12.50 -6.83 -3.90
C GLY A 12 -13.08 -7.74 -2.85
N SER A 13 -12.19 -8.45 -2.17
CA SER A 13 -12.51 -9.48 -1.20
C SER A 13 -13.34 -9.00 -0.01
N PHE A 14 -13.24 -7.71 0.36
CA PHE A 14 -13.97 -7.13 1.49
C PHE A 14 -15.21 -6.32 1.07
N GLY A 15 -15.50 -6.23 -0.23
CA GLY A 15 -16.68 -5.54 -0.76
C GLY A 15 -16.36 -4.54 -1.88
N SER A 16 -17.31 -3.64 -2.13
CA SER A 16 -17.19 -2.60 -3.14
C SER A 16 -17.82 -1.29 -2.66
N GLY A 17 -17.37 -0.16 -3.20
CA GLY A 17 -17.88 1.16 -2.89
C GLY A 17 -17.45 2.20 -3.92
N THR A 18 -17.80 3.46 -3.68
CA THR A 18 -17.51 4.60 -4.57
C THR A 18 -16.83 5.71 -3.77
N TRP A 19 -15.93 6.46 -4.41
CA TRP A 19 -15.28 7.62 -3.80
C TRP A 19 -16.27 8.79 -3.59
N THR A 20 -16.17 9.51 -2.48
CA THR A 20 -17.07 10.58 -2.06
C THR A 20 -16.32 11.74 -1.39
N ASN A 21 -16.95 12.92 -1.27
CA ASN A 21 -16.37 14.04 -0.50
C ASN A 21 -16.49 13.85 1.03
N ARG A 22 -16.45 12.61 1.50
CA ARG A 22 -16.51 12.22 2.90
C ARG A 22 -15.41 11.19 3.11
N ALA A 23 -15.05 10.94 4.37
CA ALA A 23 -14.12 9.86 4.70
C ALA A 23 -14.56 8.52 4.07
N ASP A 24 -13.76 8.06 3.12
CA ASP A 24 -13.86 6.76 2.48
C ASP A 24 -12.87 5.78 3.11
N ILE A 25 -13.30 4.54 3.33
CA ILE A 25 -12.50 3.52 4.02
C ILE A 25 -12.46 2.24 3.20
N VAL A 26 -11.24 1.83 2.88
CA VAL A 26 -10.89 0.61 2.16
C VAL A 26 -9.93 -0.19 3.03
N ASP A 27 -10.44 -1.25 3.65
CA ASP A 27 -9.66 -2.16 4.50
C ASP A 27 -9.63 -3.56 3.91
N SER A 28 -8.50 -3.91 3.32
CA SER A 28 -8.27 -5.18 2.65
C SER A 28 -7.33 -6.06 3.47
N ASP A 29 -7.77 -7.26 3.81
CA ASP A 29 -6.91 -8.34 4.31
C ASP A 29 -6.06 -8.99 3.18
N ASP A 30 -6.21 -8.50 1.95
CA ASP A 30 -5.42 -8.86 0.77
C ASP A 30 -4.64 -7.66 0.20
N GLU A 31 -3.73 -7.94 -0.73
CA GLU A 31 -3.06 -6.92 -1.56
C GLU A 31 -4.08 -6.00 -2.24
N ILE A 32 -3.83 -4.70 -2.12
CA ILE A 32 -4.52 -3.66 -2.90
C ILE A 32 -3.73 -3.39 -4.17
N ILE A 33 -4.41 -3.48 -5.32
CA ILE A 33 -3.83 -3.26 -6.64
C ILE A 33 -4.44 -2.01 -7.27
N ILE A 34 -3.56 -1.12 -7.74
CA ILE A 34 -3.90 0.04 -8.57
C ILE A 34 -3.19 -0.15 -9.93
N PRO A 35 -3.88 -0.64 -10.96
CA PRO A 35 -3.28 -0.90 -12.27
C PRO A 35 -2.80 0.37 -12.98
N SER A 36 -1.91 0.20 -13.94
CA SER A 36 -1.52 1.29 -14.83
C SER A 36 -2.71 1.84 -15.61
N GLY A 37 -2.76 3.16 -15.78
CA GLY A 37 -3.86 3.87 -16.44
C GLY A 37 -5.06 4.16 -15.54
N ILE A 38 -5.11 3.61 -14.32
CA ILE A 38 -6.16 3.91 -13.33
C ILE A 38 -5.74 5.13 -12.51
N THR A 39 -6.69 6.04 -12.29
CA THR A 39 -6.57 7.18 -11.38
C THR A 39 -7.56 7.03 -10.25
N VAL A 40 -7.08 6.55 -9.11
CA VAL A 40 -7.81 6.58 -7.85
C VAL A 40 -7.84 8.01 -7.36
N ASN A 41 -9.02 8.59 -7.23
CA ASN A 41 -9.22 9.88 -6.60
C ASN A 41 -10.22 9.69 -5.46
N THR A 42 -9.75 9.73 -4.22
CA THR A 42 -10.62 9.55 -3.04
C THR A 42 -11.48 10.78 -2.78
N LEU A 43 -11.18 11.91 -3.44
CA LEU A 43 -11.81 13.22 -3.25
C LEU A 43 -11.53 13.77 -1.84
N ALA A 44 -12.17 14.88 -1.47
CA ALA A 44 -11.96 15.45 -0.15
C ALA A 44 -12.50 14.53 0.96
N GLY A 45 -11.82 14.44 2.10
CA GLY A 45 -12.22 13.52 3.16
C GLY A 45 -11.06 13.27 4.11
N ASN A 46 -11.26 12.45 5.14
CA ASN A 46 -10.12 11.86 5.83
C ASN A 46 -10.12 10.39 5.43
N ASP A 47 -9.48 10.10 4.32
CA ASP A 47 -9.60 8.83 3.64
C ASP A 47 -8.59 7.82 4.16
N ARG A 48 -8.99 6.55 4.14
CA ARG A 48 -8.14 5.46 4.62
C ARG A 48 -8.13 4.30 3.65
N ILE A 49 -6.93 3.96 3.19
CA ILE A 49 -6.68 2.79 2.36
C ILE A 49 -5.66 1.91 3.07
N THR A 50 -6.07 0.70 3.44
CA THR A 50 -5.25 -0.30 4.14
C THR A 50 -5.21 -1.59 3.34
N GLY A 51 -4.01 -2.00 2.90
CA GLY A 51 -3.81 -3.26 2.19
C GLY A 51 -2.84 -4.18 2.92
N ILE A 52 -3.18 -5.47 3.02
CA ILE A 52 -2.39 -6.49 3.70
C ILE A 52 -2.05 -7.61 2.71
N GLY A 53 -0.81 -7.65 2.26
CA GLY A 53 -0.26 -8.76 1.49
C GLY A 53 0.16 -9.88 2.42
N GLU A 54 -0.74 -10.79 2.78
CA GLU A 54 -0.37 -11.98 3.52
C GLU A 54 0.51 -12.91 2.67
N THR A 55 1.70 -13.24 3.18
CA THR A 55 2.30 -14.54 2.84
C THR A 55 1.57 -15.59 3.68
N PRO A 56 1.07 -16.70 3.11
CA PRO A 56 0.73 -17.85 3.93
C PRO A 56 1.91 -18.16 4.84
N LEU A 57 1.64 -18.20 6.15
CA LEU A 57 2.60 -18.57 7.19
C LEU A 57 3.44 -19.76 6.72
N GLU A 58 4.76 -19.55 6.64
CA GLU A 58 5.79 -20.57 6.45
C GLU A 58 5.50 -21.58 5.33
N ILE A 59 5.80 -21.23 4.06
CA ILE A 59 6.25 -22.28 3.15
C ILE A 59 7.69 -22.60 3.56
N PRO A 60 8.00 -23.80 4.12
CA PRO A 60 9.38 -24.17 4.38
C PRO A 60 10.13 -24.12 3.05
N ALA A 61 11.24 -23.38 3.02
CA ALA A 61 12.07 -23.22 1.83
C ALA A 61 12.39 -24.59 1.22
N LEU A 62 11.88 -24.85 0.01
CA LEU A 62 12.22 -26.06 -0.75
C LEU A 62 13.52 -25.80 -1.54
N PRO A 63 14.63 -26.52 -1.25
CA PRO A 63 15.86 -26.39 -2.04
C PRO A 63 15.62 -26.83 -3.50
N PRO A 64 16.31 -26.24 -4.50
CA PRO A 64 17.55 -25.48 -4.40
C PRO A 64 17.36 -23.97 -4.31
N PHE A 65 16.12 -23.48 -4.24
CA PHE A 65 15.84 -22.05 -4.12
C PHE A 65 15.53 -21.74 -2.65
N PRO A 66 16.46 -21.18 -1.87
CA PRO A 66 16.13 -20.71 -0.54
C PRO A 66 15.09 -19.60 -0.67
N GLY A 67 13.82 -19.95 -0.43
CA GLY A 67 12.71 -19.04 -0.15
C GLY A 67 12.66 -17.78 -1.00
N THR A 68 12.43 -17.89 -2.31
CA THR A 68 11.83 -16.76 -3.05
C THR A 68 10.36 -16.69 -2.67
N ASN A 69 10.07 -16.27 -1.44
CA ASN A 69 8.75 -15.77 -1.11
C ASN A 69 8.50 -14.64 -2.11
N PHE A 70 7.56 -14.81 -3.03
CA PHE A 70 7.08 -13.70 -3.85
C PHE A 70 6.78 -12.58 -2.88
N ALA A 71 7.44 -11.43 -3.02
CA ALA A 71 7.25 -10.33 -2.10
C ALA A 71 5.76 -9.93 -2.17
N THR A 72 4.97 -10.39 -1.21
CA THR A 72 3.57 -9.99 -1.09
C THR A 72 3.56 -8.50 -0.84
N ARG A 73 2.63 -7.79 -1.47
CA ARG A 73 2.55 -6.35 -1.35
C ARG A 73 1.31 -6.01 -0.54
N GLY A 74 1.44 -5.07 0.39
CA GLY A 74 0.27 -4.48 1.01
C GLY A 74 -0.50 -3.65 -0.01
N ILE A 75 0.21 -2.72 -0.63
CA ILE A 75 -0.31 -1.87 -1.70
C ILE A 75 0.65 -1.92 -2.88
N SER A 76 0.12 -2.15 -4.08
CA SER A 76 0.84 -2.22 -5.34
C SER A 76 0.26 -1.19 -6.31
N ASN A 77 0.98 -0.09 -6.51
CA ASN A 77 0.57 1.02 -7.34
C ASN A 77 1.42 1.12 -8.61
N SER A 78 0.78 0.93 -9.76
CA SER A 78 1.32 1.28 -11.09
C SER A 78 0.50 2.36 -11.79
N GLY A 79 -0.54 2.88 -11.13
CA GLY A 79 -1.43 3.95 -11.61
C GLY A 79 -1.19 5.26 -10.88
N THR A 80 -2.27 6.00 -10.60
CA THR A 80 -2.23 7.23 -9.80
C THR A 80 -3.18 7.11 -8.62
N ILE A 81 -2.72 7.52 -7.44
CA ILE A 81 -3.53 7.72 -6.24
C ILE A 81 -3.48 9.19 -5.88
N ASN A 82 -4.65 9.82 -5.74
CA ASN A 82 -4.83 11.17 -5.25
C ASN A 82 -5.78 11.13 -4.05
N THR A 83 -5.38 11.71 -2.92
CA THR A 83 -6.26 11.82 -1.75
C THR A 83 -6.84 13.21 -1.49
N ASP A 84 -6.41 14.21 -2.28
CA ASP A 84 -6.99 15.56 -2.31
C ASP A 84 -6.97 16.27 -0.93
N ASP A 85 -7.99 17.04 -0.56
CA ASP A 85 -8.04 17.72 0.74
C ASP A 85 -8.40 16.74 1.87
N GLY A 86 -7.55 16.61 2.90
CA GLY A 86 -7.79 15.60 3.93
C GLY A 86 -6.71 15.39 4.97
N ALA A 87 -7.01 14.63 6.01
CA ALA A 87 -5.97 13.99 6.82
C ALA A 87 -5.97 12.49 6.48
N ASP A 88 -5.29 12.16 5.40
CA ASP A 88 -5.40 10.87 4.74
C ASP A 88 -4.37 9.86 5.23
N ALA A 89 -4.73 8.58 5.10
CA ALA A 89 -3.91 7.48 5.56
C ALA A 89 -3.82 6.36 4.53
N LEU A 90 -2.62 6.15 3.98
CA LEU A 90 -2.30 5.04 3.09
C LEU A 90 -1.36 4.07 3.79
N THR A 91 -1.86 2.86 4.10
CA THR A 91 -1.14 1.85 4.88
C THR A 91 -1.00 0.54 4.12
N GLY A 92 0.24 0.14 3.82
CA GLY A 92 0.55 -1.14 3.20
C GLY A 92 1.37 -2.03 4.12
N THR A 93 0.94 -3.27 4.31
CA THR A 93 1.65 -4.30 5.08
C THR A 93 1.89 -5.53 4.22
N GLY A 94 3.13 -6.04 4.13
CA GLY A 94 3.43 -7.23 3.32
C GLY A 94 4.91 -7.59 3.36
N GLY A 95 5.40 -8.44 2.45
CA GLY A 95 6.85 -8.56 2.23
C GLY A 95 7.46 -7.23 1.77
N ILE A 96 6.76 -6.55 0.86
CA ILE A 96 6.90 -5.12 0.60
C ILE A 96 5.64 -4.43 1.12
N GLY A 97 5.76 -3.47 2.05
CA GLY A 97 4.60 -2.77 2.59
C GLY A 97 3.85 -2.01 1.50
N ILE A 98 4.53 -1.05 0.86
CA ILE A 98 4.02 -0.29 -0.28
C ILE A 98 5.01 -0.40 -1.44
N TYR A 99 4.53 -0.82 -2.60
CA TYR A 99 5.26 -0.85 -3.85
C TYR A 99 4.67 0.18 -4.81
N ASN A 100 5.44 1.20 -5.18
CA ASN A 100 4.99 2.27 -6.04
C ASN A 100 5.87 2.42 -7.29
N GLU A 101 5.31 2.13 -8.46
CA GLU A 101 5.85 2.48 -9.78
C GLU A 101 5.11 3.64 -10.43
N GLY A 102 3.92 3.97 -9.93
CA GLY A 102 3.08 5.06 -10.41
C GLY A 102 3.25 6.35 -9.60
N SER A 103 2.15 7.05 -9.39
CA SER A 103 2.11 8.29 -8.61
C SER A 103 1.24 8.12 -7.37
N ILE A 104 1.74 8.58 -6.23
CA ILE A 104 0.97 8.74 -4.99
C ILE A 104 1.03 10.24 -4.63
N ASN A 105 -0.12 10.89 -4.59
CA ASN A 105 -0.29 12.29 -4.24
C ASN A 105 -1.23 12.38 -3.04
N LEU A 106 -0.72 12.79 -1.88
CA LEU A 106 -1.52 12.86 -0.65
C LEU A 106 -2.32 14.17 -0.51
N GLY A 107 -2.02 15.18 -1.31
CA GLY A 107 -2.85 16.39 -1.39
C GLY A 107 -2.61 17.37 -0.24
N ASP A 108 -3.66 18.01 0.24
CA ASP A 108 -3.56 19.06 1.27
C ASP A 108 -4.05 18.53 2.62
N GLY A 109 -3.18 18.57 3.63
CA GLY A 109 -3.53 18.35 5.03
C GLY A 109 -2.40 17.70 5.84
N ASN A 110 -2.70 16.81 6.78
CA ASN A 110 -1.64 16.18 7.58
C ASN A 110 -1.67 14.67 7.34
N ASP A 111 -1.02 14.26 6.26
CA ASP A 111 -1.21 12.92 5.73
C ASP A 111 -0.21 11.91 6.31
N THR A 112 -0.57 10.64 6.21
CA THR A 112 0.28 9.54 6.65
C THR A 112 0.39 8.45 5.60
N LEU A 113 1.63 8.20 5.16
CA LEU A 113 1.99 7.05 4.35
C LEU A 113 2.80 6.07 5.18
N THR A 114 2.26 4.88 5.44
CA THR A 114 2.92 3.84 6.23
C THR A 114 3.11 2.56 5.43
N GLY A 115 4.37 2.19 5.18
CA GLY A 115 4.73 0.89 4.61
C GLY A 115 5.46 0.03 5.62
N THR A 116 4.91 -1.15 5.93
CA THR A 116 5.47 -2.09 6.89
C THR A 116 5.79 -3.42 6.24
N SER A 117 7.04 -3.85 6.32
CA SER A 117 7.42 -5.20 5.95
C SER A 117 7.25 -6.17 7.10
N THR A 118 6.68 -7.35 6.84
CA THR A 118 6.44 -8.43 7.83
C THR A 118 7.30 -9.68 7.61
N THR A 119 8.04 -9.76 6.50
CA THR A 119 8.80 -10.96 6.15
C THR A 119 10.31 -10.80 6.40
N VAL A 120 10.96 -11.88 6.80
CA VAL A 120 12.41 -11.99 6.88
C VAL A 120 12.98 -12.34 5.50
N GLY A 121 13.93 -11.55 4.99
CA GLY A 121 14.51 -11.73 3.66
C GLY A 121 14.47 -10.44 2.84
N ILE A 122 13.65 -10.40 1.78
CA ILE A 122 13.34 -9.16 1.05
C ILE A 122 12.36 -8.34 1.90
N SER A 123 12.91 -7.50 2.78
CA SER A 123 12.12 -6.70 3.72
C SER A 123 12.16 -5.21 3.38
N VAL A 124 11.10 -4.70 2.76
CA VAL A 124 11.02 -3.30 2.35
C VAL A 124 9.71 -2.68 2.85
N GLY A 125 9.80 -1.67 3.72
CA GLY A 125 8.62 -0.93 4.15
C GLY A 125 7.94 -0.21 2.97
N ILE A 126 8.67 0.65 2.29
CA ILE A 126 8.20 1.38 1.09
C ILE A 126 9.25 1.23 -0.01
N TYR A 127 8.84 0.71 -1.16
CA TYR A 127 9.65 0.64 -2.37
C TYR A 127 9.07 1.56 -3.44
N ASN A 128 9.75 2.67 -3.72
CA ASN A 128 9.28 3.70 -4.64
C ASN A 128 10.20 3.85 -5.86
N PHE A 129 9.69 3.54 -7.04
CA PHE A 129 10.28 3.83 -8.35
C PHE A 129 9.60 4.98 -9.09
N GLY A 130 8.37 5.32 -8.70
CA GLY A 130 7.60 6.42 -9.28
C GLY A 130 7.65 7.70 -8.46
N ILE A 131 6.54 8.42 -8.44
CA ILE A 131 6.39 9.69 -7.71
C ILE A 131 5.65 9.45 -6.40
N LEU A 132 6.19 10.05 -5.34
CA LEU A 132 5.54 10.20 -4.05
C LEU A 132 5.56 11.69 -3.73
N ASN A 133 4.38 12.30 -3.70
CA ASN A 133 4.17 13.70 -3.37
C ASN A 133 3.25 13.77 -2.15
N THR A 134 3.72 14.36 -1.07
CA THR A 134 2.89 14.52 0.13
C THR A 134 2.01 15.76 0.05
N GLY A 135 2.30 16.70 -0.85
CA GLY A 135 1.53 17.93 -1.00
C GLY A 135 1.78 18.91 0.15
N SER A 136 0.71 19.53 0.68
CA SER A 136 0.81 20.60 1.67
C SER A 136 0.48 20.12 3.07
N GLY A 137 1.28 20.55 4.06
CA GLY A 137 0.98 20.40 5.49
C GLY A 137 2.04 19.58 6.22
N ASN A 138 1.68 18.94 7.33
CA ASN A 138 2.64 18.22 8.18
C ASN A 138 2.53 16.72 7.97
N ASP A 139 3.12 16.24 6.89
CA ASP A 139 2.99 14.85 6.47
C ASP A 139 3.98 13.93 7.15
N ILE A 140 3.61 12.66 7.26
CA ILE A 140 4.44 11.60 7.83
C ILE A 140 4.59 10.46 6.82
N ILE A 141 5.83 10.18 6.44
CA ILE A 141 6.19 8.94 5.74
C ILE A 141 6.91 8.02 6.73
N ARG A 142 6.37 6.82 6.95
CA ARG A 142 6.95 5.79 7.81
C ARG A 142 7.18 4.50 7.03
N ALA A 143 8.46 4.15 6.83
CA ALA A 143 8.86 2.87 6.27
C ALA A 143 9.50 2.00 7.36
N THR A 144 8.89 0.85 7.66
CA THR A 144 9.40 -0.11 8.64
C THR A 144 9.81 -1.40 7.94
N SER A 145 11.08 -1.80 8.11
CA SER A 145 11.63 -3.05 7.59
C SER A 145 12.18 -3.92 8.71
N ILE A 146 12.09 -5.25 8.55
CA ILE A 146 12.72 -6.25 9.40
C ILE A 146 14.14 -6.49 8.91
N ILE A 147 15.13 -6.11 9.70
CA ILE A 147 16.55 -6.41 9.44
C ILE A 147 16.95 -7.60 10.29
N ASN A 148 17.15 -8.77 9.68
CA ASN A 148 17.72 -9.90 10.38
C ASN A 148 19.23 -9.70 10.53
N ARG A 149 19.66 -9.18 11.68
CA ARG A 149 21.08 -9.15 12.04
C ARG A 149 21.48 -10.57 12.41
N GLY A 150 22.07 -11.30 11.47
CA GLY A 150 22.64 -12.62 11.74
C GLY A 150 23.48 -12.56 13.01
N THR A 151 23.14 -13.37 14.00
CA THR A 151 23.99 -13.58 15.18
C THR A 151 25.29 -14.21 14.70
N LYS A 152 26.42 -13.53 14.94
CA LYS A 152 27.76 -14.07 14.70
C LYS A 152 28.02 -15.28 15.57
#